data_AF-A0A816FJN3-F1
#
_entry.id   AF-A0A816FJN3-F1
#
_cell.length_a   1.000
_cell.length_b   1.000
_cell.length_c   1.000
_cell.angle_alpha   90.00
_cell.angle_beta   90.00
_cell.angle_gamma   90.00
#
_symmetry.space_group_name_H-M   'P 1'
#
loop_
_entity.id
_entity.type
_entity.pdbx_description
1 polymer ?
#
loop_
_entity_poly.entity_id
_entity_poly.type
_entity_poly.pdbx_seq_one_letter_code
_entity_poly.pdbx_strand_id
1 'polypeptide(L)'
;KHTGILAILDEESRFPKSNDQTLATKLHHGPGVQFADVYIIPKDGGTSFTIRHYAAPVVYNIVGLLEKNRDTLPNSIVFAARNSNNSVVQELFRYN
;
A
#
# COMPACT_ATOMS: atom_id res chain seq x y z
N LYS A 1 -16.86 2.92 -11.29
CA LYS A 1 -15.90 3.39 -10.26
C LYS A 1 -15.16 2.15 -9.77
N HIS A 2 -13.83 2.10 -9.82
CA HIS A 2 -13.08 0.91 -9.37
C HIS A 2 -13.01 0.93 -7.84
N THR A 3 -13.73 0.02 -7.18
CA THR A 3 -13.88 -0.02 -5.71
C THR A 3 -13.14 -1.20 -5.05
N GLY A 4 -12.26 -1.88 -5.79
CA GLY A 4 -11.46 -2.99 -5.26
C GLY A 4 -10.32 -2.54 -4.35
N ILE A 5 -9.70 -3.50 -3.65
CA ILE A 5 -8.64 -3.24 -2.67
C ILE A 5 -7.47 -2.45 -3.28
N LEU A 6 -6.94 -2.90 -4.43
CA LEU A 6 -5.81 -2.23 -5.08
C LEU A 6 -6.18 -0.83 -5.60
N ALA A 7 -7.41 -0.64 -6.10
CA ALA A 7 -7.86 0.67 -6.56
C ALA A 7 -7.95 1.68 -5.40
N ILE A 8 -8.45 1.25 -4.23
CA ILE A 8 -8.48 2.08 -3.03
C ILE A 8 -7.07 2.35 -2.51
N LEU A 9 -6.18 1.35 -2.55
CA LEU A 9 -4.78 1.52 -2.16
C LEU A 9 -4.08 2.57 -3.05
N ASP A 10 -4.28 2.51 -4.37
CA ASP A 10 -3.72 3.48 -5.32
C ASP A 10 -4.29 4.88 -5.11
N GLU A 11 -5.59 4.98 -4.85
CA GLU A 11 -6.25 6.25 -4.54
C GLU A 11 -5.64 6.87 -3.27
N GLU A 12 -5.63 6.13 -2.16
CA GLU A 12 -5.09 6.61 -0.87
C GLU A 12 -3.59 6.90 -0.92
N SER A 13 -2.83 6.17 -1.75
CA SER A 13 -1.38 6.40 -1.89
C SER A 13 -1.08 7.78 -2.48
N ARG A 14 -1.95 8.30 -3.36
CA ARG A 14 -1.80 9.61 -3.99
C ARG A 14 -2.21 10.78 -3.10
N PHE A 15 -2.98 10.53 -2.04
CA PHE A 15 -3.42 11.57 -1.12
C PHE A 15 -2.37 11.82 -0.03
N PRO A 16 -1.78 13.03 0.07
CA PRO A 16 -0.69 13.29 1.01
C PRO A 16 -1.06 13.12 2.48
N LYS A 17 -2.34 13.28 2.82
CA LYS A 17 -2.85 13.19 4.20
C LYS A 17 -3.39 11.80 4.57
N SER A 18 -3.43 10.87 3.61
CA SER A 18 -3.88 9.50 3.88
C SER A 18 -2.87 8.75 4.73
N ASN A 19 -3.39 7.98 5.67
CA ASN A 19 -2.65 7.12 6.58
C ASN A 19 -3.33 5.74 6.66
N ASP A 20 -2.69 4.79 7.33
CA ASP A 20 -3.17 3.41 7.36
C ASP A 20 -4.60 3.28 7.95
N GLN A 21 -5.01 4.19 8.83
CA GLN A 21 -6.36 4.21 9.39
C GLN A 21 -7.41 4.72 8.39
N THR A 22 -7.07 5.72 7.57
CA THR A 22 -7.97 6.19 6.49
C THR A 22 -8.12 5.12 5.42
N LEU A 23 -7.03 4.42 5.08
CA LEU A 23 -7.05 3.26 4.19
C LEU A 23 -7.93 2.14 4.76
N ALA A 24 -7.72 1.75 6.02
CA ALA A 24 -8.55 0.73 6.69
C ALA A 24 -10.03 1.08 6.64
N THR A 25 -10.37 2.32 6.98
CA THR A 25 -11.76 2.82 6.93
C THR A 25 -12.35 2.65 5.53
N LYS A 26 -11.63 3.06 4.48
CA LYS A 26 -12.14 2.93 3.10
C LYS A 26 -12.26 1.48 2.65
N LEU A 27 -11.32 0.61 3.02
CA LEU A 27 -11.40 -0.82 2.68
C LEU A 27 -12.59 -1.50 3.37
N HIS A 28 -12.81 -1.21 4.67
CA HIS A 28 -13.91 -1.78 5.45
C HIS A 28 -15.28 -1.34 4.94
N HIS A 29 -15.44 -0.05 4.60
CA HIS A 29 -16.73 0.49 4.10
C HIS A 29 -16.95 0.31 2.60
N GLY A 30 -15.91 -0.04 1.85
CA GLY A 30 -15.97 -0.36 0.43
C GLY A 30 -16.01 -1.87 0.20
N PRO A 31 -14.89 -2.50 -0.16
CA PRO A 31 -14.78 -3.95 -0.35
C PRO A 31 -15.37 -4.79 0.78
N GLY A 32 -15.18 -4.37 2.04
CA GLY A 32 -15.69 -5.10 3.19
C GLY A 32 -17.21 -5.19 3.27
N VAL A 33 -17.93 -4.23 2.69
CA VAL A 33 -19.38 -4.27 2.57
C VAL A 33 -19.80 -4.93 1.24
N GLN A 34 -19.11 -4.62 0.14
CA GLN A 34 -19.50 -5.08 -1.20
C GLN A 34 -19.23 -6.57 -1.43
N PHE A 35 -18.21 -7.13 -0.79
CA PHE A 35 -17.73 -8.50 -0.97
C PHE A 35 -17.61 -9.23 0.37
N ALA A 36 -18.65 -9.15 1.20
CA ALA A 36 -18.62 -9.66 2.59
C ALA A 36 -18.42 -11.19 2.70
N ASP A 37 -18.61 -11.94 1.62
CA ASP A 37 -18.31 -13.38 1.52
C ASP A 37 -16.80 -13.68 1.35
N VAL A 38 -16.06 -12.72 0.79
CA VAL A 38 -14.62 -12.81 0.49
C VAL A 38 -13.77 -11.97 1.44
N TYR A 39 -14.23 -10.77 1.80
CA TYR A 39 -13.55 -9.82 2.68
C TYR A 39 -14.14 -9.86 4.08
N ILE A 40 -13.30 -10.09 5.10
CA ILE A 40 -13.72 -10.14 6.50
C ILE A 40 -13.07 -8.97 7.25
N ILE A 41 -13.93 -8.12 7.80
CA ILE A 41 -13.55 -7.00 8.68
C ILE A 41 -13.22 -7.58 10.07
N PRO A 42 -12.10 -7.19 10.69
CA PRO A 42 -11.75 -7.67 12.03
C PRO A 42 -12.76 -7.15 13.06
N LYS A 43 -13.02 -7.93 14.11
CA LYS A 43 -14.06 -7.62 15.10
C LYS A 43 -13.85 -6.29 15.83
N ASP A 44 -12.60 -5.89 15.99
CA ASP A 44 -12.20 -4.63 16.62
C ASP A 44 -12.19 -3.44 15.65
N GLY A 45 -12.46 -3.67 14.35
CA GLY A 45 -12.40 -2.64 13.31
C GLY A 45 -10.99 -2.10 13.06
N GLY A 46 -9.96 -2.83 13.49
CA GLY A 46 -8.57 -2.39 13.43
C GLY A 46 -7.96 -2.35 12.02
N THR A 47 -6.64 -2.16 11.98
CA THR A 47 -5.82 -2.04 10.77
C THR A 47 -5.42 -3.39 10.18
N SER A 48 -6.37 -4.32 10.11
CA SER A 48 -6.18 -5.60 9.42
C SER A 48 -7.43 -5.97 8.62
N PHE A 49 -7.31 -6.90 7.69
CA PHE A 49 -8.46 -7.53 7.03
C PHE A 49 -8.11 -8.94 6.61
N THR A 50 -9.13 -9.79 6.44
CA THR A 50 -8.91 -11.15 5.94
C THR A 50 -9.53 -11.31 4.57
N ILE A 51 -8.81 -11.97 3.66
CA ILE A 51 -9.36 -12.39 2.36
C ILE A 51 -9.48 -13.91 2.36
N ARG A 52 -10.68 -14.41 2.03
CA ARG A 52 -10.92 -15.83 1.79
C ARG A 52 -10.39 -16.20 0.40
N HIS A 53 -9.12 -16.61 0.34
CA HIS A 53 -8.56 -17.17 -0.90
C HIS A 53 -9.02 -18.61 -1.11
N TYR A 54 -8.83 -19.11 -2.34
CA TYR A 54 -9.15 -20.49 -2.72
C TYR A 54 -8.56 -21.54 -1.75
N ALA A 55 -7.29 -21.38 -1.35
CA ALA A 55 -6.62 -22.35 -0.50
C ALA A 55 -6.97 -22.17 0.99
N ALA A 56 -6.95 -20.92 1.48
CA ALA A 56 -7.26 -20.60 2.87
C ALA A 56 -7.51 -19.09 3.05
N PRO A 57 -8.21 -18.68 4.13
CA PRO A 57 -8.24 -17.29 4.56
C PRO A 57 -6.85 -16.79 4.97
N VAL A 58 -6.49 -15.58 4.53
CA VAL A 58 -5.22 -14.93 4.88
C VAL A 58 -5.50 -13.57 5.50
N VAL A 59 -4.89 -13.31 6.65
CA VAL A 59 -4.97 -12.01 7.35
C VAL A 59 -3.85 -11.10 6.84
N TYR A 60 -4.23 -9.90 6.41
CA TYR A 60 -3.34 -8.85 5.96
C TYR A 60 -3.29 -7.73 6.98
N ASN A 61 -2.09 -7.29 7.33
CA ASN A 61 -1.87 -6.10 8.14
C ASN A 61 -1.77 -4.87 7.21
N ILE A 62 -2.53 -3.82 7.51
CA ILE A 62 -2.57 -2.58 6.73
C ILE A 62 -1.38 -1.68 7.06
N VAL A 63 -0.75 -1.86 8.22
CA VAL A 63 0.37 -1.02 8.67
C VAL A 63 1.50 -0.99 7.64
N GLY A 64 1.84 0.22 7.18
CA GLY A 64 2.88 0.49 6.20
C GLY A 64 2.52 0.15 4.75
N LEU A 65 1.27 -0.23 4.43
CA LEU A 65 0.88 -0.52 3.05
C LEU A 65 0.95 0.73 2.16
N LEU A 66 0.56 1.90 2.67
CA LEU A 66 0.62 3.13 1.89
C LEU A 66 2.06 3.54 1.57
N GLU A 67 2.97 3.42 2.54
CA GLU A 67 4.40 3.71 2.32
C GLU A 67 4.99 2.76 1.28
N LYS A 68 4.71 1.45 1.41
CA LYS A 68 5.15 0.43 0.45
C LYS A 68 4.59 0.69 -0.96
N ASN A 69 3.35 1.14 -1.08
CA ASN A 69 2.72 1.40 -2.38
C ASN A 69 3.15 2.74 -2.99
N ARG A 70 3.51 3.74 -2.16
CA ARG A 70 4.06 5.02 -2.63
C ARG A 70 5.47 4.87 -3.21
N ASP A 71 6.21 3.87 -2.75
CA ASP A 71 7.57 3.51 -3.21
C ASP A 71 8.46 4.74 -3.44
N THR A 72 8.38 5.71 -2.52
CA THR A 72 8.96 7.03 -2.72
C THR A 72 10.41 7.03 -2.25
N LEU A 73 11.33 7.31 -3.17
CA LEU A 73 12.73 7.51 -2.85
C LEU A 73 13.06 9.01 -2.72
N PRO A 74 13.61 9.48 -1.58
CA PRO A 74 14.00 10.87 -1.42
C PRO A 74 15.04 11.35 -2.45
N ASN A 75 14.83 12.54 -3.01
CA ASN A 75 15.72 13.14 -4.01
C ASN A 75 17.16 13.31 -3.52
N SER A 76 17.38 13.52 -2.22
CA SER A 76 18.72 13.59 -1.64
C SER A 76 19.48 12.26 -1.74
N ILE A 77 18.78 11.12 -1.60
CA ILE A 77 19.36 9.79 -1.75
C ILE A 77 19.71 9.52 -3.21
N VAL A 78 18.80 9.86 -4.13
CA VAL A 78 19.04 9.76 -5.58
C VAL A 78 20.26 10.60 -5.98
N PHE A 79 20.35 11.84 -5.49
CA PHE A 79 21.47 12.73 -5.73
C PHE A 79 22.79 12.15 -5.19
N ALA A 80 22.80 11.65 -3.96
CA ALA A 80 23.97 11.02 -3.37
C ALA A 80 24.43 9.79 -4.16
N ALA A 81 23.49 8.93 -4.59
CA ALA A 81 23.80 7.74 -5.38
C ALA A 81 24.42 8.08 -6.75
N ARG A 82 23.91 9.12 -7.43
CA ARG A 82 24.46 9.61 -8.70
C ARG A 82 25.87 10.17 -8.58
N ASN A 83 26.21 10.73 -7.42
CA ASN A 83 27.54 11.28 -7.13
C ASN A 83 28.46 10.26 -6.44
N SER A 84 28.06 8.99 -6.37
CA SER A 84 28.90 7.92 -5.82
C SER A 84 30.17 7.73 -6.66
N ASN A 85 31.28 7.37 -6.01
CA ASN A 85 32.52 7.00 -6.70
C ASN A 85 32.50 5.56 -7.27
N ASN A 86 31.41 4.81 -7.07
CA ASN A 86 31.23 3.47 -7.61
C ASN A 86 30.42 3.54 -8.91
N SER A 87 31.03 3.12 -10.02
CA SER A 87 30.40 3.16 -11.35
C SER A 87 29.11 2.36 -11.45
N VAL A 88 29.00 1.20 -10.77
CA VAL A 88 27.77 0.39 -10.74
C VAL A 88 26.66 1.16 -10.04
N VAL A 89 26.96 1.84 -8.93
CA VAL A 89 25.98 2.67 -8.22
C VAL A 89 25.52 3.84 -9.09
N GLN A 90 26.42 4.50 -9.81
CA GLN A 90 26.03 5.57 -10.74
C GLN A 90 25.13 5.05 -11.86
N GLU A 91 25.44 3.89 -12.45
CA GLU A 91 24.65 3.24 -13.51
C GLU A 91 23.22 2.94 -13.05
N LEU A 92 23.06 2.38 -11.84
CA LEU A 92 21.75 2.03 -11.27
C LEU A 92 20.81 3.24 -11.09
N PHE A 93 21.36 4.43 -10.87
CA PHE A 93 20.59 5.66 -10.61
C PHE A 93 20.60 6.65 -11.79
N ARG A 94 21.07 6.22 -12.96
CA ARG A 94 21.26 7.07 -14.15
C ARG A 94 19.96 7.63 -14.73
N TYR A 95 18.86 6.86 -14.73
CA TYR A 95 17.63 7.17 -15.46
C TYR A 95 16.38 7.43 -14.61
N ASN A 96 16.50 7.48 -13.28
CA ASN A 96 15.37 7.82 -12.39
C ASN A 96 14.96 9.30 -12.41
#